data_AF-Q22PD4-F1
#
_entry.id   AF-Q22PD4-F1
#
_cell.length_a   1.000
_cell.length_b   1.000
_cell.length_c   1.000
_cell.angle_alpha   90.00
_cell.angle_beta   90.00
_cell.angle_gamma   90.00
#
_symmetry.space_group_name_H-M   'P 1'
#
loop_
_entity.id
_entity.type
_entity.pdbx_description
1 polymer ?
#
loop_
_entity_poly.entity_id
_entity_poly.type
_entity_poly.pdbx_seq_one_letter_code
_entity_poly.pdbx_strand_id
1 'polypeptide(L)'
;MKQFLYLVTFIILFSLSNAQNQGCTQNAFGTPGNCLCNQGFYGAIAEVGGFCKQCPSGSTTPTPSNQPDGNSNINTAMSICNQCQVNYYMAVAANQTTPSPAQCSPCPAGTGNLSGPTVAGDISQCNICLPNYYMTAISVSGSNGATAQSAKCSPCPPNTGNLDGASTAGDVSQCNLCSQNYYMTQDAIPSSSGINPSAAQCLPCPTGSGNTQPPSSSGDISQCNVCQNNYYMNQAAVTASSGSIATAAVCTICPHGSGNSPGPNSPGDISQCNQCQAGYYMTQLAASNGVNSSAAQCSPCPANSTSQPTSTINTISSCQCFDPNAAPINTNQTSCICANGYFGVPNTSSNQVSGCFPCDIDQYSTKGASCTTCAMGSLVNSDSGGCTCIDVSIGTLPWSADTNTCQCKQNYYGSPSRSTIGQTGSCLPCPNGTTSAVGSQLITDCQGYVATTFQKIITVSILFIFLMGVVF
;
A
#
# COMPACT_ATOMS: atom_id res chain seq x y z
N MET A 1 28.25 -15.78 -18.73
CA MET A 1 28.04 -17.06 -18.02
C MET A 1 27.75 -16.91 -16.52
N LYS A 2 28.56 -16.18 -15.72
CA LYS A 2 28.32 -16.01 -14.27
C LYS A 2 26.96 -15.38 -13.93
N GLN A 3 26.51 -14.38 -14.70
CA GLN A 3 25.23 -13.68 -14.49
C GLN A 3 24.00 -14.56 -14.78
N PHE A 4 24.11 -15.52 -15.71
CA PHE A 4 23.05 -16.48 -16.03
C PHE A 4 22.92 -17.55 -14.94
N LEU A 5 24.05 -17.94 -14.32
CA LEU A 5 24.06 -18.86 -13.20
C LEU A 5 23.35 -18.25 -11.98
N TYR A 6 23.60 -16.97 -11.66
CA TYR A 6 22.90 -16.30 -10.55
C TYR A 6 21.40 -16.17 -10.76
N LEU A 7 20.94 -15.88 -11.98
CA LEU A 7 19.51 -15.79 -12.30
C LEU A 7 18.81 -17.14 -12.10
N VAL A 8 19.44 -18.24 -12.54
CA VAL A 8 18.90 -19.60 -12.37
C VAL A 8 18.89 -20.00 -10.89
N THR A 9 19.94 -19.70 -10.12
CA THR A 9 19.95 -19.99 -8.68
C THR A 9 18.91 -19.16 -7.92
N PHE A 10 18.68 -17.90 -8.32
CA PHE A 10 17.68 -17.03 -7.71
C PHE A 10 16.25 -17.50 -8.04
N ILE A 11 15.99 -17.93 -9.28
CA ILE A 11 14.71 -18.51 -9.67
C ILE A 11 14.46 -19.82 -8.91
N ILE A 12 15.47 -20.69 -8.75
CA ILE A 12 15.33 -21.93 -7.97
C ILE A 12 15.09 -21.63 -6.48
N LEU A 13 15.79 -20.66 -5.88
CA LEU A 13 15.58 -20.25 -4.49
C LEU A 13 14.22 -19.58 -4.28
N PHE A 14 13.73 -18.78 -5.24
CA PHE A 14 12.41 -18.15 -5.19
C PHE A 14 11.27 -19.16 -5.43
N SER A 15 11.54 -20.23 -6.19
CA SER A 15 10.62 -21.37 -6.34
C SER A 15 10.54 -22.19 -5.05
N LEU A 16 11.66 -22.37 -4.35
CA LEU A 16 11.74 -23.13 -3.10
C LEU A 16 11.13 -22.37 -1.90
N SER A 17 11.20 -21.03 -1.87
CA SER A 17 10.57 -20.24 -0.80
C SER A 17 9.03 -20.20 -0.90
N ASN A 18 8.47 -20.26 -2.11
CA ASN A 18 7.01 -20.34 -2.31
C ASN A 18 6.45 -21.77 -2.10
N ALA A 19 7.31 -22.79 -2.07
CA ALA A 19 6.89 -24.18 -1.83
C ALA A 19 6.70 -24.52 -0.34
N GLN A 20 7.13 -23.67 0.61
CA GLN A 20 6.99 -23.96 2.04
C GLN A 20 5.62 -23.59 2.64
N ASN A 21 4.71 -22.99 1.86
CA ASN A 21 3.34 -22.66 2.31
C ASN A 21 2.24 -23.44 1.61
N GLN A 22 2.55 -24.44 0.76
CA GLN A 22 1.53 -25.23 0.06
C GLN A 22 0.92 -26.38 0.88
N GLY A 23 1.15 -26.43 2.20
CA GLY A 23 0.61 -27.49 3.06
C GLY A 23 -0.74 -27.20 3.69
N CYS A 24 -1.02 -25.94 4.02
CA CYS A 24 -2.17 -25.57 4.86
C CYS A 24 -3.09 -24.57 4.14
N THR A 25 -4.36 -24.55 4.55
CA THR A 25 -5.34 -23.56 4.06
C THR A 25 -5.04 -22.15 4.59
N GLN A 26 -5.78 -21.14 4.13
CA GLN A 26 -5.65 -19.77 4.62
C GLN A 26 -5.97 -19.68 6.12
N ASN A 27 -5.19 -18.89 6.86
CA ASN A 27 -5.29 -18.73 8.32
C ASN A 27 -4.99 -20.03 9.10
N ALA A 28 -4.12 -20.87 8.55
CA ALA A 28 -3.55 -22.02 9.24
C ALA A 28 -2.02 -21.98 9.17
N PHE A 29 -1.37 -22.73 10.07
CA PHE A 29 0.07 -22.92 10.13
C PHE A 29 0.38 -24.40 10.37
N GLY A 30 1.61 -24.83 10.05
CA GLY A 30 2.06 -26.21 10.26
C GLY A 30 2.71 -26.80 9.03
N THR A 31 2.83 -28.13 9.03
CA THR A 31 3.32 -28.93 7.91
C THR A 31 2.17 -29.75 7.32
N PRO A 32 2.20 -30.12 6.02
CA PRO A 32 1.19 -31.01 5.44
C PRO A 32 0.96 -32.25 6.31
N GLY A 33 -0.31 -32.55 6.62
CA GLY A 33 -0.74 -33.63 7.52
C GLY A 33 -0.77 -33.26 9.01
N ASN A 34 -0.38 -32.03 9.38
CA ASN A 34 -0.47 -31.49 10.74
C ASN A 34 -0.72 -29.98 10.73
N CYS A 35 -1.59 -29.50 9.83
CA CYS A 35 -2.00 -28.12 9.80
C CYS A 35 -2.98 -27.80 10.94
N LEU A 36 -2.82 -26.63 11.55
CA LEU A 36 -3.71 -26.10 12.59
C LEU A 36 -4.17 -24.70 12.19
N CYS A 37 -5.45 -24.39 12.39
CA CYS A 37 -5.97 -23.03 12.30
C CYS A 37 -5.20 -22.12 13.28
N ASN A 38 -4.87 -20.91 12.84
CA ASN A 38 -4.28 -19.87 13.70
C ASN A 38 -5.20 -19.56 14.88
N GLN A 39 -4.65 -19.09 16.00
CA GLN A 39 -5.46 -18.65 17.13
C GLN A 39 -6.45 -17.57 16.68
N GLY A 40 -7.71 -17.68 17.11
CA GLY A 40 -8.80 -16.81 16.66
C GLY A 40 -9.49 -17.28 15.38
N PHE A 41 -9.08 -18.43 14.83
CA PHE A 41 -9.75 -19.12 13.76
C PHE A 41 -10.10 -20.55 14.16
N TYR A 42 -11.18 -21.10 13.58
CA TYR A 42 -11.66 -22.45 13.85
C TYR A 42 -12.10 -23.15 12.55
N GLY A 43 -11.93 -24.46 12.45
CA GLY A 43 -12.26 -25.18 11.22
C GLY A 43 -12.17 -26.70 11.31
N ALA A 44 -12.89 -27.39 10.43
CA ALA A 44 -12.95 -28.85 10.40
C ALA A 44 -11.64 -29.50 9.91
N ILE A 45 -10.90 -28.79 9.05
CA ILE A 45 -9.69 -29.25 8.37
C ILE A 45 -8.85 -28.01 8.04
N ALA A 46 -7.60 -27.96 8.50
CA ALA A 46 -6.66 -26.86 8.21
C ALA A 46 -5.69 -27.20 7.06
N GLU A 47 -5.80 -28.40 6.48
CA GLU A 47 -5.05 -28.88 5.31
C GLU A 47 -5.52 -28.23 4.00
N VAL A 48 -4.81 -28.49 2.91
CA VAL A 48 -5.20 -28.08 1.54
C VAL A 48 -6.63 -28.52 1.22
N GLY A 49 -7.49 -27.56 0.85
CA GLY A 49 -8.92 -27.78 0.56
C GLY A 49 -9.84 -27.64 1.78
N GLY A 50 -9.28 -27.49 2.98
CA GLY A 50 -10.01 -27.14 4.20
C GLY A 50 -10.28 -25.65 4.34
N PHE A 51 -10.86 -25.23 5.47
CA PHE A 51 -11.13 -23.83 5.79
C PHE A 51 -10.95 -23.55 7.28
N CYS A 52 -10.38 -22.38 7.60
CA CYS A 52 -10.33 -21.82 8.95
C CYS A 52 -11.16 -20.53 8.97
N LYS A 53 -12.30 -20.54 9.68
CA LYS A 53 -13.21 -19.40 9.83
C LYS A 53 -12.79 -18.55 11.01
N GLN A 54 -12.83 -17.24 10.86
CA GLN A 54 -12.52 -16.31 11.94
C GLN A 54 -13.60 -16.38 13.03
N CYS A 55 -13.18 -16.31 14.29
CA CYS A 55 -14.09 -16.14 15.42
C CYS A 55 -14.82 -14.78 15.34
N PRO A 56 -16.07 -14.68 15.82
CA PRO A 56 -16.79 -13.41 15.89
C PRO A 56 -16.07 -12.34 16.71
N SER A 57 -16.35 -11.06 16.41
CA SER A 57 -15.63 -9.91 16.97
C SER A 57 -15.47 -9.98 18.49
N GLY A 58 -14.24 -9.79 18.96
CA GLY A 58 -13.89 -9.81 20.38
C GLY A 58 -13.74 -11.21 21.00
N SER A 59 -14.07 -12.30 20.27
CA SER A 59 -13.82 -13.67 20.71
C SER A 59 -12.58 -14.28 20.05
N THR A 60 -12.04 -15.34 20.64
CA THR A 60 -10.88 -16.08 20.15
C THR A 60 -10.96 -17.54 20.58
N THR A 61 -10.06 -18.36 20.03
CA THR A 61 -9.91 -19.77 20.39
C THR A 61 -8.83 -19.95 21.46
N PRO A 62 -8.82 -21.09 22.18
CA PRO A 62 -7.65 -21.55 22.90
C PRO A 62 -6.42 -21.70 21.97
N THR A 63 -5.26 -21.97 22.58
CA THR A 63 -4.04 -22.31 21.84
C THR A 63 -4.31 -23.35 20.76
N PRO A 64 -3.88 -23.14 19.51
CA PRO A 64 -4.18 -24.04 18.40
C PRO A 64 -3.84 -25.50 18.69
N SER A 65 -4.77 -26.40 18.35
CA SER A 65 -4.66 -27.83 18.66
C SER A 65 -5.60 -28.68 17.82
N ASN A 66 -5.22 -29.93 17.59
CA ASN A 66 -6.03 -30.97 16.94
C ASN A 66 -6.83 -31.82 17.95
N GLN A 67 -6.76 -31.49 19.24
CA GLN A 67 -7.51 -32.19 20.28
C GLN A 67 -9.03 -31.94 20.15
N PRO A 68 -9.90 -32.73 20.82
CA PRO A 68 -11.36 -32.57 20.75
C PRO A 68 -11.86 -31.16 21.10
N ASP A 69 -11.17 -30.44 22.00
CA ASP A 69 -11.47 -29.04 22.37
C ASP A 69 -10.57 -28.02 21.63
N GLY A 70 -9.80 -28.51 20.65
CA GLY A 70 -8.96 -27.70 19.78
C GLY A 70 -9.75 -27.01 18.67
N ASN A 71 -9.11 -26.05 18.01
CA ASN A 71 -9.70 -25.25 16.94
C ASN A 71 -9.58 -25.87 15.55
N SER A 72 -8.96 -27.06 15.44
CA SER A 72 -8.55 -27.68 14.17
C SER A 72 -8.91 -29.17 14.14
N ASN A 73 -10.17 -29.51 14.36
CA ASN A 73 -10.67 -30.89 14.35
C ASN A 73 -11.96 -31.05 13.52
N ILE A 74 -12.25 -32.26 13.03
CA ILE A 74 -13.37 -32.53 12.11
C ILE A 74 -14.76 -32.14 12.65
N ASN A 75 -14.90 -32.03 13.98
CA ASN A 75 -16.14 -31.67 14.67
C ASN A 75 -16.12 -30.23 15.22
N THR A 76 -15.17 -29.38 14.78
CA THR A 76 -14.98 -28.04 15.32
C THR A 76 -16.18 -27.16 14.99
N ALA A 77 -16.94 -26.80 16.02
CA ALA A 77 -18.05 -25.87 15.92
C ALA A 77 -17.62 -24.46 16.33
N MET A 78 -18.46 -23.46 16.03
CA MET A 78 -18.21 -22.05 16.37
C MET A 78 -18.07 -21.82 17.89
N SER A 79 -18.59 -22.73 18.70
CA SER A 79 -18.50 -22.67 20.16
C SER A 79 -17.07 -22.88 20.71
N ILE A 80 -16.11 -23.29 19.87
CA ILE A 80 -14.67 -23.27 20.22
C ILE A 80 -14.12 -21.84 20.32
N CYS A 81 -14.82 -20.84 19.80
CA CYS A 81 -14.57 -19.42 20.10
C CYS A 81 -15.08 -19.08 21.51
N ASN A 82 -14.51 -19.74 22.53
CA ASN A 82 -14.96 -19.72 23.92
C ASN A 82 -14.15 -18.81 24.83
N GLN A 83 -13.21 -18.04 24.29
CA GLN A 83 -12.43 -17.05 25.02
C GLN A 83 -12.72 -15.67 24.45
N CYS A 84 -12.72 -14.64 25.29
CA CYS A 84 -12.67 -13.28 24.78
C CYS A 84 -11.22 -12.85 24.54
N GLN A 85 -11.01 -11.93 23.62
CA GLN A 85 -9.71 -11.30 23.39
C GLN A 85 -9.35 -10.41 24.59
N VAL A 86 -8.06 -10.10 24.75
CA VAL A 86 -7.60 -9.10 25.71
C VAL A 86 -8.33 -7.77 25.45
N ASN A 87 -8.71 -7.06 26.51
CA ASN A 87 -9.54 -5.83 26.49
C ASN A 87 -11.02 -6.04 26.16
N TYR A 88 -11.51 -7.27 26.24
CA TYR A 88 -12.94 -7.58 26.21
C TYR A 88 -13.35 -8.31 27.49
N TYR A 89 -14.60 -8.09 27.93
CA TYR A 89 -15.24 -8.91 28.95
C TYR A 89 -16.24 -9.88 28.32
N MET A 90 -16.46 -11.02 28.96
CA MET A 90 -17.38 -12.06 28.49
C MET A 90 -18.76 -11.88 29.09
N ALA A 91 -19.71 -11.37 28.31
CA ALA A 91 -21.10 -11.22 28.74
C ALA A 91 -21.85 -12.56 28.74
N VAL A 92 -21.56 -13.43 27.78
CA VAL A 92 -22.18 -14.77 27.66
C VAL A 92 -21.11 -15.79 27.25
N ALA A 93 -21.08 -16.94 27.92
CA ALA A 93 -20.18 -18.04 27.58
C ALA A 93 -20.62 -18.73 26.28
N ALA A 94 -19.67 -19.35 25.57
CA ALA A 94 -19.98 -20.19 24.42
C ALA A 94 -20.91 -21.35 24.82
N ASN A 95 -21.82 -21.73 23.93
CA ASN A 95 -22.74 -22.83 24.16
C ASN A 95 -22.41 -24.01 23.24
N GLN A 96 -22.07 -25.15 23.83
CA GLN A 96 -21.71 -26.38 23.09
C GLN A 96 -22.95 -27.13 22.55
N THR A 97 -24.10 -27.02 23.24
CA THR A 97 -25.35 -27.73 22.87
C THR A 97 -26.06 -27.05 21.71
N THR A 98 -26.00 -25.72 21.66
CA THR A 98 -26.47 -24.88 20.55
C THR A 98 -25.28 -24.06 20.07
N PRO A 99 -24.47 -24.60 19.15
CA PRO A 99 -23.14 -24.07 18.82
C PRO A 99 -23.15 -22.57 18.59
N SER A 100 -22.73 -21.84 19.62
CA SER A 100 -22.62 -20.38 19.61
C SER A 100 -21.34 -19.98 20.33
N PRO A 101 -20.67 -18.93 19.84
CA PRO A 101 -19.42 -18.42 20.38
C PRO A 101 -19.68 -17.71 21.72
N ALA A 102 -18.61 -17.40 22.44
CA ALA A 102 -18.68 -16.44 23.53
C ALA A 102 -19.12 -15.07 22.99
N GLN A 103 -19.99 -14.38 23.74
CA GLN A 103 -20.37 -13.00 23.46
C GLN A 103 -19.49 -12.06 24.26
N CYS A 104 -18.56 -11.42 23.55
CA CYS A 104 -17.55 -10.55 24.12
C CYS A 104 -17.91 -9.09 23.85
N SER A 105 -17.76 -8.25 24.86
CA SER A 105 -17.99 -6.81 24.76
C SER A 105 -16.70 -6.06 25.11
N PRO A 106 -16.35 -4.98 24.39
CA PRO A 106 -15.12 -4.25 24.64
C PRO A 106 -15.16 -3.60 26.02
N CYS A 107 -14.01 -3.58 26.69
CA CYS A 107 -13.84 -2.84 27.93
C CYS A 107 -13.99 -1.32 27.71
N PRO A 108 -14.45 -0.56 28.73
CA PRO A 108 -14.46 0.90 28.68
C PRO A 108 -13.10 1.51 28.34
N ALA A 109 -13.10 2.71 27.74
CA ALA A 109 -11.88 3.41 27.35
C ALA A 109 -10.86 3.51 28.51
N GLY A 110 -9.61 3.16 28.24
CA GLY A 110 -8.52 3.18 29.23
C GLY A 110 -8.50 1.99 30.20
N THR A 111 -9.48 1.09 30.14
CA THR A 111 -9.54 -0.14 30.97
C THR A 111 -9.26 -1.40 30.14
N GLY A 112 -8.89 -2.48 30.81
CA GLY A 112 -8.66 -3.78 30.16
C GLY A 112 -8.58 -4.93 31.15
N ASN A 113 -7.98 -6.04 30.71
CA ASN A 113 -7.63 -7.20 31.52
C ASN A 113 -6.25 -7.72 31.14
N LEU A 114 -5.57 -8.40 32.08
CA LEU A 114 -4.27 -9.04 31.80
C LEU A 114 -4.39 -10.24 30.87
N SER A 115 -5.58 -10.84 30.83
CA SER A 115 -5.87 -12.04 30.05
C SER A 115 -7.33 -11.98 29.60
N GLY A 116 -7.58 -12.46 28.39
CA GLY A 116 -8.94 -12.62 27.90
C GLY A 116 -9.75 -13.57 28.78
N PRO A 117 -10.97 -13.20 29.23
CA PRO A 117 -11.77 -14.07 30.08
C PRO A 117 -12.21 -15.34 29.35
N THR A 118 -12.28 -16.44 30.09
CA THR A 118 -12.74 -17.76 29.65
C THR A 118 -14.09 -18.18 30.26
N VAL A 119 -14.62 -17.34 31.15
CA VAL A 119 -15.87 -17.59 31.89
C VAL A 119 -16.75 -16.35 31.79
N ALA A 120 -18.06 -16.56 31.62
CA ALA A 120 -19.03 -15.48 31.62
C ALA A 120 -18.98 -14.71 32.94
N GLY A 121 -19.02 -13.40 32.84
CA GLY A 121 -19.05 -12.49 33.97
C GLY A 121 -19.65 -11.15 33.57
N ASP A 122 -19.22 -10.10 34.25
CA ASP A 122 -19.70 -8.75 34.02
C ASP A 122 -18.53 -7.80 33.68
N ILE A 123 -18.83 -6.51 33.57
CA ILE A 123 -17.86 -5.47 33.22
C ILE A 123 -16.70 -5.33 34.24
N SER A 124 -16.81 -5.91 35.45
CA SER A 124 -15.72 -5.94 36.43
C SER A 124 -14.54 -6.79 35.99
N GLN A 125 -14.69 -7.62 34.96
CA GLN A 125 -13.57 -8.28 34.29
C GLN A 125 -12.61 -7.28 33.62
N CYS A 126 -13.03 -6.03 33.41
CA CYS A 126 -12.16 -4.92 32.99
C CYS A 126 -11.51 -4.28 34.23
N ASN A 127 -10.55 -4.99 34.81
CA ASN A 127 -10.00 -4.75 36.15
C ASN A 127 -8.62 -4.09 36.19
N ILE A 128 -8.03 -3.75 35.04
CA ILE A 128 -6.79 -2.97 34.95
C ILE A 128 -7.01 -1.69 34.17
N CYS A 129 -6.13 -0.72 34.38
CA CYS A 129 -5.93 0.40 33.47
C CYS A 129 -4.84 0.06 32.46
N LEU A 130 -5.07 0.45 31.21
CA LEU A 130 -4.12 0.25 30.11
C LEU A 130 -2.90 1.18 30.25
N PRO A 131 -1.80 0.91 29.53
CA PRO A 131 -0.64 1.81 29.50
C PRO A 131 -1.05 3.26 29.21
N ASN A 132 -0.39 4.21 29.88
CA ASN A 132 -0.70 5.65 29.89
C ASN A 132 -1.99 6.05 30.62
N TYR A 133 -2.55 5.17 31.43
CA TYR A 133 -3.62 5.49 32.38
C TYR A 133 -3.19 5.13 33.80
N TYR A 134 -3.70 5.89 34.77
CA TYR A 134 -3.58 5.57 36.19
C TYR A 134 -4.95 5.19 36.77
N MET A 135 -4.95 4.35 37.79
CA MET A 135 -6.19 3.82 38.39
C MET A 135 -6.63 4.67 39.57
N THR A 136 -7.84 5.23 39.48
CA THR A 136 -8.48 6.01 40.55
C THR A 136 -9.40 5.17 41.43
N ALA A 137 -9.90 4.04 40.92
CA ALA A 137 -10.67 3.07 41.70
C ALA A 137 -10.57 1.66 41.07
N ILE A 138 -10.58 0.63 41.92
CA ILE A 138 -10.66 -0.77 41.49
C ILE A 138 -12.04 -1.10 40.91
N SER A 139 -12.12 -2.15 40.10
CA SER A 139 -13.38 -2.72 39.61
C SER A 139 -14.23 -3.27 40.76
N VAL A 140 -15.56 -3.22 40.60
CA VAL A 140 -16.52 -3.76 41.58
C VAL A 140 -17.37 -4.83 40.89
N SER A 141 -17.29 -6.09 41.37
CA SER A 141 -18.15 -7.16 40.86
C SER A 141 -19.59 -6.98 41.31
N GLY A 142 -20.55 -7.27 40.44
CA GLY A 142 -21.97 -7.16 40.77
C GLY A 142 -22.37 -8.20 41.82
N SER A 143 -22.80 -7.76 43.01
CA SER A 143 -23.38 -8.62 44.04
C SER A 143 -24.44 -7.87 44.86
N ASN A 144 -25.48 -8.59 45.32
CA ASN A 144 -26.53 -8.05 46.20
C ASN A 144 -27.19 -6.73 45.74
N GLY A 145 -27.45 -6.59 44.43
CA GLY A 145 -28.08 -5.39 43.86
C GLY A 145 -27.13 -4.22 43.56
N ALA A 146 -25.83 -4.35 43.84
CA ALA A 146 -24.83 -3.41 43.35
C ALA A 146 -24.59 -3.61 41.85
N THR A 147 -24.55 -2.52 41.09
CA THR A 147 -24.19 -2.53 39.67
C THR A 147 -22.70 -2.82 39.52
N ALA A 148 -22.35 -3.81 38.70
CA ALA A 148 -20.96 -4.08 38.35
C ALA A 148 -20.30 -2.86 37.69
N GLN A 149 -19.03 -2.62 38.01
CA GLN A 149 -18.23 -1.51 37.46
C GLN A 149 -16.84 -2.00 37.09
N SER A 150 -16.31 -1.51 35.96
CA SER A 150 -14.91 -1.67 35.60
C SER A 150 -14.01 -0.87 36.57
N ALA A 151 -12.69 -1.07 36.46
CA ALA A 151 -11.74 -0.12 37.02
C ALA A 151 -12.03 1.30 36.51
N LYS A 152 -11.76 2.31 37.33
CA LYS A 152 -11.82 3.72 36.92
C LYS A 152 -10.42 4.19 36.58
N CYS A 153 -10.22 4.48 35.30
CA CYS A 153 -8.93 4.87 34.75
C CYS A 153 -8.97 6.31 34.25
N SER A 154 -7.94 7.06 34.60
CA SER A 154 -7.74 8.44 34.14
C SER A 154 -6.48 8.49 33.28
N PRO A 155 -6.49 9.22 32.14
CA PRO A 155 -5.31 9.34 31.29
C PRO A 155 -4.19 10.07 32.04
N CYS A 156 -2.95 9.66 31.80
CA CYS A 156 -1.79 10.35 32.30
C CYS A 156 -1.72 11.80 31.75
N PRO A 157 -1.15 12.75 32.53
CA PRO A 157 -0.89 14.10 32.04
C PRO A 157 -0.04 14.10 30.75
N PRO A 158 -0.11 15.16 29.93
CA PRO A 158 0.66 15.27 28.70
C PRO A 158 2.16 14.97 28.93
N ASN A 159 2.76 14.23 28.00
CA ASN A 159 4.19 13.87 27.98
C ASN A 159 4.64 12.94 29.11
N THR A 160 3.70 12.37 29.87
CA THR A 160 3.96 11.37 30.91
C THR A 160 3.25 10.06 30.60
N GLY A 161 3.62 8.98 31.27
CA GLY A 161 2.98 7.69 31.08
C GLY A 161 3.46 6.63 32.07
N ASN A 162 3.09 5.38 31.78
CA ASN A 162 3.58 4.17 32.42
C ASN A 162 3.63 3.04 31.39
N LEU A 163 4.52 2.07 31.60
CA LEU A 163 4.72 0.96 30.66
C LEU A 163 3.62 -0.09 30.77
N ASP A 164 3.23 -0.44 32.00
CA ASP A 164 2.38 -1.60 32.28
C ASP A 164 0.92 -1.24 32.59
N GLY A 165 0.57 0.05 32.61
CA GLY A 165 -0.72 0.50 33.14
C GLY A 165 -0.78 0.42 34.67
N ALA A 166 -1.97 0.20 35.22
CA ALA A 166 -2.18 0.08 36.66
C ALA A 166 -3.18 -1.02 37.00
N SER A 167 -2.84 -1.84 38.00
CA SER A 167 -3.71 -2.93 38.52
C SER A 167 -4.20 -2.67 39.95
N THR A 168 -3.73 -1.61 40.58
CA THR A 168 -4.11 -1.19 41.93
C THR A 168 -4.54 0.27 41.93
N ALA A 169 -5.56 0.58 42.73
CA ALA A 169 -5.98 1.97 42.90
C ALA A 169 -4.83 2.79 43.52
N GLY A 170 -4.59 3.96 42.94
CA GLY A 170 -3.56 4.89 43.36
C GLY A 170 -3.90 6.30 42.89
N ASP A 171 -2.85 7.07 42.63
CA ASP A 171 -2.97 8.45 42.20
C ASP A 171 -2.14 8.71 40.93
N VAL A 172 -2.06 9.98 40.52
CA VAL A 172 -1.39 10.41 39.30
C VAL A 172 0.12 10.11 39.30
N SER A 173 0.73 9.78 40.45
CA SER A 173 2.13 9.38 40.54
C SER A 173 2.43 8.04 39.85
N GLN A 174 1.39 7.26 39.51
CA GLN A 174 1.54 6.09 38.63
C GLN A 174 1.95 6.46 37.21
N CYS A 175 1.89 7.74 36.83
CA CYS A 175 2.44 8.28 35.59
C CYS A 175 3.90 8.72 35.82
N ASN A 176 4.76 7.72 35.97
CA ASN A 176 6.14 7.86 36.44
C ASN A 176 7.20 7.82 35.32
N LEU A 177 6.78 7.77 34.07
CA LEU A 177 7.67 7.81 32.91
C LEU A 177 7.44 9.09 32.10
N CYS A 178 8.49 9.59 31.47
CA CYS A 178 8.34 10.59 30.40
C CYS A 178 8.07 9.91 29.06
N SER A 179 7.28 10.53 28.19
CA SER A 179 7.09 10.05 26.82
C SER A 179 8.42 10.02 26.04
N GLN A 180 8.48 9.23 24.97
CA GLN A 180 9.66 9.20 24.09
C GLN A 180 9.98 10.61 23.56
N ASN A 181 11.27 10.94 23.49
CA ASN A 181 11.80 12.26 23.14
C ASN A 181 11.54 13.37 24.18
N TYR A 182 11.23 13.02 25.43
CA TYR A 182 11.23 13.93 26.57
C TYR A 182 12.28 13.49 27.60
N TYR A 183 12.90 14.43 28.31
CA TYR A 183 13.74 14.15 29.46
C TYR A 183 13.01 14.49 30.76
N MET A 184 13.35 13.79 31.84
CA MET A 184 12.71 13.91 33.14
C MET A 184 13.47 14.91 34.02
N THR A 185 12.79 15.95 34.48
CA THR A 185 13.34 16.95 35.41
C THR A 185 12.97 16.70 36.86
N GLN A 186 11.93 15.91 37.10
CA GLN A 186 11.48 15.54 38.44
C GLN A 186 10.75 14.19 38.40
N ASP A 187 11.05 13.33 39.38
CA ASP A 187 10.31 12.09 39.59
C ASP A 187 8.84 12.36 39.98
N ALA A 188 7.98 11.37 39.74
CA ALA A 188 6.62 11.41 40.25
C ALA A 188 6.59 11.43 41.79
N ILE A 189 5.65 12.19 42.37
CA ILE A 189 5.50 12.32 43.83
C ILE A 189 4.26 11.53 44.25
N PRO A 190 4.38 10.46 45.05
CA PRO A 190 3.24 9.70 45.53
C PRO A 190 2.53 10.41 46.69
N SER A 191 1.24 10.13 46.88
CA SER A 191 0.46 10.65 48.03
C SER A 191 1.05 10.27 49.39
N SER A 192 1.82 9.18 49.48
CA SER A 192 2.51 8.77 50.71
C SER A 192 3.59 9.77 51.18
N SER A 193 4.01 10.69 50.32
CA SER A 193 5.01 11.73 50.65
C SER A 193 4.44 12.92 51.43
N GLY A 194 3.13 12.97 51.73
CA GLY A 194 2.50 14.06 52.49
C GLY A 194 2.37 15.39 51.70
N ILE A 195 2.62 15.34 50.40
CA ILE A 195 2.47 16.44 49.43
C ILE A 195 1.41 16.02 48.41
N ASN A 196 0.79 16.98 47.72
CA ASN A 196 -0.13 16.69 46.61
C ASN A 196 0.56 15.78 45.57
N PRO A 197 -0.03 14.63 45.23
CA PRO A 197 0.58 13.71 44.28
C PRO A 197 0.70 14.34 42.90
N SER A 198 1.80 14.05 42.21
CA SER A 198 2.06 14.54 40.86
C SER A 198 2.70 13.46 39.99
N ALA A 199 2.40 13.50 38.69
CA ALA A 199 3.15 12.73 37.70
C ALA A 199 4.62 13.21 37.64
N ALA A 200 5.43 12.46 36.90
CA ALA A 200 6.77 12.92 36.53
C ALA A 200 6.70 14.26 35.77
N GLN A 201 7.72 15.11 35.95
CA GLN A 201 7.84 16.35 35.16
C GLN A 201 8.79 16.13 33.99
N CYS A 202 8.30 16.42 32.79
CA CYS A 202 8.96 16.07 31.54
C CYS A 202 9.07 17.30 30.64
N LEU A 203 10.24 17.49 30.03
CA LEU A 203 10.50 18.55 29.06
C LEU A 203 10.95 17.94 27.72
N PRO A 204 10.57 18.55 26.58
CA PRO A 204 10.90 18.00 25.27
C PRO A 204 12.41 18.06 25.01
N CYS A 205 12.94 17.03 24.36
CA CYS A 205 14.31 17.04 23.87
C CYS A 205 14.49 18.10 22.77
N PRO A 206 15.59 18.87 22.77
CA PRO A 206 15.81 19.93 21.79
C PRO A 206 16.19 19.39 20.40
N THR A 207 15.93 20.18 19.36
CA THR A 207 16.56 20.07 18.03
C THR A 207 16.68 18.65 17.46
N GLY A 208 15.59 17.90 17.37
CA GLY A 208 15.59 16.55 16.77
C GLY A 208 16.39 15.50 17.55
N SER A 209 16.84 15.81 18.76
CA SER A 209 17.38 14.82 19.71
C SER A 209 16.24 14.05 20.38
N GLY A 210 16.56 12.90 20.94
CA GLY A 210 15.62 12.01 21.61
C GLY A 210 16.32 11.08 22.56
N ASN A 211 15.60 10.05 23.03
CA ASN A 211 16.12 9.03 23.93
C ASN A 211 15.90 7.63 23.33
N THR A 212 16.80 6.69 23.66
CA THR A 212 16.62 5.27 23.29
C THR A 212 15.43 4.63 24.00
N GLN A 213 15.14 5.07 25.22
CA GLN A 213 14.03 4.61 26.04
C GLN A 213 13.40 5.77 26.83
N PRO A 214 12.08 5.72 27.08
CA PRO A 214 11.39 6.59 28.03
C PRO A 214 12.14 6.69 29.37
N PRO A 215 12.55 7.89 29.81
CA PRO A 215 13.17 8.06 31.11
C PRO A 215 12.21 7.66 32.23
N SER A 216 12.72 6.92 33.21
CA SER A 216 12.01 6.44 34.40
C SER A 216 12.52 7.04 35.72
N SER A 217 13.53 7.90 35.63
CA SER A 217 14.12 8.60 36.77
C SER A 217 14.55 10.00 36.36
N SER A 218 14.46 10.91 37.33
CA SER A 218 14.90 12.29 37.20
C SER A 218 16.36 12.34 36.78
N GLY A 219 16.64 13.22 35.81
CA GLY A 219 17.97 13.46 35.31
C GLY A 219 18.09 14.87 34.74
N ASP A 220 18.97 15.02 33.76
CA ASP A 220 19.17 16.28 33.06
C ASP A 220 18.98 16.09 31.54
N ILE A 221 19.22 17.15 30.78
CA ILE A 221 19.04 17.16 29.33
C ILE A 221 19.93 16.15 28.57
N SER A 222 20.95 15.58 29.21
CA SER A 222 21.79 14.53 28.61
C SER A 222 21.06 13.20 28.39
N GLN A 223 19.87 13.03 28.98
CA GLN A 223 18.96 11.92 28.62
C GLN A 223 18.53 11.97 27.14
N CYS A 224 18.61 13.14 26.50
CA CYS A 224 18.40 13.31 25.05
C CYS A 224 19.67 12.91 24.27
N ASN A 225 19.98 11.61 24.27
CA ASN A 225 21.27 11.04 23.85
C ASN A 225 21.29 10.42 22.44
N VAL A 226 20.17 10.43 21.71
CA VAL A 226 20.10 9.97 20.32
C VAL A 226 19.60 11.07 19.41
N CYS A 227 19.83 10.95 18.11
CA CYS A 227 19.11 11.74 17.12
C CYS A 227 17.91 10.95 16.61
N GLN A 228 16.77 11.65 16.47
CA GLN A 228 15.56 11.09 15.89
C GLN A 228 15.80 10.71 14.42
N ASN A 229 14.89 9.90 13.85
CA ASN A 229 14.94 9.55 12.44
C ASN A 229 15.00 10.80 11.56
N ASN A 230 15.77 10.72 10.47
CA ASN A 230 16.05 11.82 9.54
C ASN A 230 16.94 12.93 10.09
N TYR A 231 17.63 12.70 11.21
CA TYR A 231 18.70 13.56 11.69
C TYR A 231 20.01 12.77 11.76
N TYR A 232 21.14 13.43 11.51
CA TYR A 232 22.46 12.89 11.79
C TYR A 232 23.06 13.56 13.03
N MET A 233 23.96 12.85 13.73
CA MET A 233 24.52 13.28 15.01
C MET A 233 25.89 13.93 14.81
N ASN A 234 25.99 15.22 15.12
CA ASN A 234 27.27 15.95 15.12
C ASN A 234 28.05 15.72 16.42
N GLN A 235 27.34 15.64 17.54
CA GLN A 235 27.94 15.53 18.88
C GLN A 235 27.03 14.73 19.80
N ALA A 236 27.62 13.88 20.62
CA ALA A 236 26.91 13.11 21.64
C ALA A 236 26.47 14.02 22.79
N ALA A 237 25.43 13.58 23.52
CA ALA A 237 25.07 14.20 24.78
C ALA A 237 26.23 14.15 25.78
N VAL A 238 26.34 15.20 26.61
CA VAL A 238 27.34 15.30 27.69
C VAL A 238 26.60 15.30 29.01
N THR A 239 26.92 14.35 29.89
CA THR A 239 26.37 14.31 31.26
C THR A 239 26.98 15.42 32.12
N ALA A 240 26.22 15.94 33.07
CA ALA A 240 26.78 16.87 34.06
C ALA A 240 27.95 16.21 34.80
N SER A 241 29.10 16.91 34.82
CA SER A 241 30.28 16.55 35.63
C SER A 241 30.84 17.83 36.25
N SER A 242 31.71 17.73 37.26
CA SER A 242 32.23 18.90 37.98
C SER A 242 32.89 19.92 37.03
N GLY A 243 32.14 20.97 36.67
CA GLY A 243 32.56 22.03 35.75
C GLY A 243 31.93 22.00 34.35
N SER A 244 31.18 20.95 33.97
CA SER A 244 30.49 20.86 32.68
C SER A 244 28.97 20.96 32.85
N ILE A 245 28.34 21.79 32.02
CA ILE A 245 26.88 21.81 31.88
C ILE A 245 26.43 20.60 31.07
N ALA A 246 25.34 19.94 31.48
CA ALA A 246 24.79 18.84 30.70
C ALA A 246 24.24 19.36 29.36
N THR A 247 24.44 18.61 28.29
CA THR A 247 23.93 18.94 26.95
C THR A 247 23.27 17.74 26.29
N ALA A 248 22.24 17.99 25.49
CA ALA A 248 21.66 16.98 24.60
C ALA A 248 22.64 16.62 23.47
N ALA A 249 22.33 15.54 22.75
CA ALA A 249 22.93 15.27 21.46
C ALA A 249 22.64 16.41 20.48
N VAL A 250 23.66 16.81 19.71
CA VAL A 250 23.53 17.84 18.69
C VAL A 250 23.19 17.15 17.38
N CYS A 251 21.94 17.33 16.94
CA CYS A 251 21.40 16.68 15.77
C CYS A 251 21.14 17.70 14.66
N THR A 252 21.42 17.32 13.41
CA THR A 252 21.13 18.14 12.22
C THR A 252 20.28 17.35 11.25
N ILE A 253 19.28 18.01 10.66
CA ILE A 253 18.36 17.38 9.73
C ILE A 253 19.09 16.89 8.47
N CYS A 254 18.71 15.72 7.99
CA CYS A 254 19.20 15.18 6.73
C CYS A 254 18.70 16.02 5.54
N PRO A 255 19.58 16.42 4.60
CA PRO A 255 19.20 17.31 3.51
C PRO A 255 18.49 16.57 2.36
N HIS A 256 17.81 17.32 1.48
CA HIS A 256 17.34 16.87 0.16
C HIS A 256 16.52 15.57 0.13
N GLY A 257 15.69 15.32 1.14
CA GLY A 257 14.87 14.10 1.20
C GLY A 257 15.67 12.83 1.53
N SER A 258 16.94 12.98 1.92
CA SER A 258 17.69 11.90 2.56
C SER A 258 17.28 11.74 4.03
N GLY A 259 17.61 10.60 4.64
CA GLY A 259 17.20 10.26 5.99
C GLY A 259 17.91 9.01 6.50
N ASN A 260 17.42 8.49 7.62
CA ASN A 260 17.89 7.25 8.25
C ASN A 260 16.79 6.62 9.08
N SER A 261 16.91 5.30 9.28
CA SER A 261 16.06 4.52 10.16
C SER A 261 16.81 3.25 10.60
N PRO A 262 17.16 3.09 11.89
CA PRO A 262 16.90 4.03 13.00
C PRO A 262 17.81 5.26 12.97
N GLY A 263 17.45 6.30 13.73
CA GLY A 263 18.31 7.46 13.98
C GLY A 263 19.60 7.10 14.74
N PRO A 264 20.69 7.86 14.57
CA PRO A 264 22.00 7.52 15.11
C PRO A 264 22.08 7.75 16.63
N ASN A 265 22.88 6.91 17.29
CA ASN A 265 23.20 6.99 18.72
C ASN A 265 24.67 7.29 19.00
N SER A 266 25.44 7.62 17.96
CA SER A 266 26.85 7.97 18.06
C SER A 266 27.19 9.09 17.07
N PRO A 267 28.16 9.96 17.42
CA PRO A 267 28.59 11.04 16.53
C PRO A 267 29.12 10.48 15.22
N GLY A 268 28.78 11.13 14.13
CA GLY A 268 29.26 10.80 12.81
C GLY A 268 29.18 12.00 11.88
N ASP A 269 29.18 11.71 10.58
CA ASP A 269 29.08 12.73 9.54
C ASP A 269 27.75 12.59 8.79
N ILE A 270 27.57 13.43 7.76
CA ILE A 270 26.34 13.48 6.97
C ILE A 270 26.03 12.17 6.21
N SER A 271 26.98 11.25 6.09
CA SER A 271 26.75 9.92 5.51
C SER A 271 25.80 9.06 6.33
N GLN A 272 25.54 9.41 7.60
CA GLN A 272 24.47 8.81 8.39
C GLN A 272 23.09 9.03 7.76
N CYS A 273 22.93 9.99 6.83
CA CYS A 273 21.74 10.17 6.00
C CYS A 273 21.80 9.24 4.78
N ASN A 274 21.75 7.93 5.01
CA ASN A 274 22.04 6.88 4.03
C ASN A 274 20.80 6.28 3.34
N GLN A 275 19.62 6.86 3.56
CA GLN A 275 18.36 6.40 3.00
C GLN A 275 17.65 7.56 2.29
N CYS A 276 16.86 7.29 1.24
CA CYS A 276 15.89 8.26 0.74
C CYS A 276 14.55 8.07 1.46
N GLN A 277 13.96 9.18 1.89
CA GLN A 277 12.67 9.21 2.56
C GLN A 277 11.54 8.79 1.60
N ALA A 278 10.36 8.49 2.16
CA ALA A 278 9.17 8.21 1.36
C ALA A 278 8.88 9.38 0.39
N GLY A 279 8.54 9.05 -0.85
CA GLY A 279 8.34 10.04 -1.92
C GLY A 279 9.62 10.47 -2.64
N TYR A 280 10.78 9.89 -2.32
CA TYR A 280 12.04 10.09 -3.03
C TYR A 280 12.62 8.75 -3.51
N TYR A 281 13.28 8.77 -4.67
CA TYR A 281 14.06 7.64 -5.19
C TYR A 281 15.55 7.98 -5.13
N MET A 282 16.40 6.96 -4.96
CA MET A 282 17.83 7.11 -4.71
C MET A 282 18.63 7.03 -6.00
N THR A 283 19.37 8.09 -6.32
CA THR A 283 20.27 8.16 -7.49
C THR A 283 21.72 7.83 -7.13
N GLN A 284 22.12 8.05 -5.88
CA GLN A 284 23.46 7.73 -5.40
C GLN A 284 23.45 7.37 -3.91
N LEU A 285 24.26 6.38 -3.52
CA LEU A 285 24.48 6.01 -2.12
C LEU A 285 25.19 7.13 -1.35
N ALA A 286 24.95 7.20 -0.05
CA ALA A 286 25.77 8.00 0.86
C ALA A 286 27.23 7.49 0.85
N ALA A 287 28.17 8.40 1.07
CA ALA A 287 29.59 8.08 1.16
C ALA A 287 30.21 8.75 2.38
N SER A 288 31.00 7.99 3.15
CA SER A 288 31.90 8.53 4.17
C SER A 288 33.33 8.38 3.70
N ASN A 289 34.02 9.50 3.50
CA ASN A 289 35.43 9.53 3.11
C ASN A 289 36.29 10.35 4.09
N GLY A 290 35.83 10.52 5.33
CA GLY A 290 36.50 11.28 6.41
C GLY A 290 36.55 12.80 6.20
N VAL A 291 36.77 13.28 4.98
CA VAL A 291 36.83 14.70 4.61
C VAL A 291 35.74 15.12 3.61
N ASN A 292 35.24 14.20 2.80
CA ASN A 292 34.18 14.44 1.80
C ASN A 292 33.03 13.46 2.02
N SER A 293 32.35 13.60 3.16
CA SER A 293 31.14 12.84 3.42
C SER A 293 29.95 13.45 2.68
N SER A 294 29.03 12.59 2.24
CA SER A 294 27.81 13.00 1.55
C SER A 294 26.65 12.12 1.97
N ALA A 295 25.48 12.73 2.11
CA ALA A 295 24.21 12.02 2.24
C ALA A 295 23.90 11.24 0.97
N ALA A 296 22.94 10.34 1.05
CA ALA A 296 22.33 9.75 -0.14
C ALA A 296 21.76 10.85 -1.04
N GLN A 297 21.96 10.72 -2.35
CA GLN A 297 21.34 11.62 -3.31
C GLN A 297 19.96 11.10 -3.65
N CYS A 298 18.97 11.91 -3.32
CA CYS A 298 17.56 11.57 -3.44
C CYS A 298 16.89 12.55 -4.39
N SER A 299 16.13 12.00 -5.33
CA SER A 299 15.32 12.78 -6.27
C SER A 299 13.84 12.60 -5.93
N PRO A 300 13.04 13.67 -5.90
CA PRO A 300 11.63 13.55 -5.59
C PRO A 300 10.92 12.72 -6.66
N CYS A 301 9.98 11.89 -6.24
CA CYS A 301 9.03 11.28 -7.14
C CYS A 301 8.19 12.36 -7.83
N PRO A 302 7.70 12.11 -9.06
CA PRO A 302 6.78 13.01 -9.73
C PRO A 302 5.53 13.35 -8.91
N ALA A 303 4.87 14.46 -9.25
CA ALA A 303 3.59 14.81 -8.66
C ALA A 303 2.59 13.63 -8.72
N ASN A 304 1.79 13.49 -7.67
CA ASN A 304 0.77 12.44 -7.50
C ASN A 304 1.35 11.01 -7.42
N SER A 305 2.64 10.89 -7.09
CA SER A 305 3.29 9.61 -6.85
C SER A 305 4.10 9.60 -5.57
N THR A 306 4.45 8.41 -5.11
CA THR A 306 5.25 8.19 -3.91
C THR A 306 6.19 7.00 -4.10
N SER A 307 7.14 6.85 -3.20
CA SER A 307 8.00 5.68 -3.08
C SER A 307 8.06 5.25 -1.63
N GLN A 308 8.37 3.98 -1.39
CA GLN A 308 8.77 3.54 -0.07
C GLN A 308 10.20 4.04 0.23
N PRO A 309 10.54 4.29 1.50
CA PRO A 309 11.91 4.61 1.89
C PRO A 309 12.89 3.54 1.37
N THR A 310 14.02 3.96 0.80
CA THR A 310 14.99 3.04 0.17
C THR A 310 16.42 3.34 0.58
N SER A 311 17.25 2.32 0.76
CA SER A 311 18.70 2.42 0.98
C SER A 311 19.52 1.90 -0.20
N THR A 312 18.85 1.54 -1.30
CA THR A 312 19.50 1.04 -2.52
C THR A 312 19.22 1.97 -3.68
N ILE A 313 20.20 2.07 -4.59
CA ILE A 313 20.06 2.84 -5.83
C ILE A 313 18.91 2.25 -6.63
N ASN A 314 18.00 3.11 -7.05
CA ASN A 314 16.89 2.77 -7.93
C ASN A 314 16.68 3.90 -8.94
N THR A 315 15.57 3.86 -9.67
CA THR A 315 15.25 4.86 -10.69
C THR A 315 13.85 5.40 -10.45
N ILE A 316 13.43 6.37 -11.25
CA ILE A 316 12.07 6.90 -11.22
C ILE A 316 10.98 5.81 -11.31
N SER A 317 11.30 4.63 -11.85
CA SER A 317 10.38 3.48 -11.90
C SER A 317 10.02 2.89 -10.54
N SER A 318 10.73 3.26 -9.45
CA SER A 318 10.32 2.88 -8.09
C SER A 318 9.20 3.77 -7.54
N CYS A 319 8.88 4.88 -8.21
CA CYS A 319 7.76 5.73 -7.85
C CYS A 319 6.45 5.07 -8.33
N GLN A 320 5.46 5.06 -7.46
CA GLN A 320 4.12 4.51 -7.69
C GLN A 320 3.11 5.65 -7.59
N CYS A 321 2.20 5.72 -8.55
CA CYS A 321 1.09 6.67 -8.49
C CYS A 321 0.20 6.36 -7.28
N PHE A 322 -0.37 7.40 -6.66
CA PHE A 322 -1.35 7.20 -5.59
C PHE A 322 -2.61 6.50 -6.09
N ASP A 323 -2.93 6.69 -7.37
CA ASP A 323 -4.05 6.05 -8.04
C ASP A 323 -3.68 4.63 -8.50
N PRO A 324 -4.38 3.58 -8.01
CA PRO A 324 -4.08 2.20 -8.39
C PRO A 324 -4.38 1.89 -9.87
N ASN A 325 -5.22 2.70 -10.53
CA ASN A 325 -5.58 2.54 -11.93
C ASN A 325 -4.76 3.45 -12.86
N ALA A 326 -3.71 4.11 -12.35
CA ALA A 326 -2.77 4.87 -13.15
C ALA A 326 -1.69 3.96 -13.78
N ALA A 327 -1.19 4.36 -14.95
CA ALA A 327 -0.09 3.69 -15.60
C ALA A 327 1.21 3.84 -14.76
N PRO A 328 2.05 2.79 -14.66
CA PRO A 328 3.32 2.86 -13.93
C PRO A 328 4.27 3.93 -14.47
N ILE A 329 4.93 4.64 -13.55
CA ILE A 329 5.97 5.62 -13.88
C ILE A 329 7.22 4.91 -14.41
N ASN A 330 7.84 5.49 -15.43
CA ASN A 330 9.08 5.00 -16.03
C ASN A 330 9.83 6.16 -16.71
N THR A 331 10.94 5.86 -17.39
CA THR A 331 11.77 6.89 -18.04
C THR A 331 11.05 7.67 -19.15
N ASN A 332 10.02 7.08 -19.77
CA ASN A 332 9.23 7.71 -20.84
C ASN A 332 7.94 8.36 -20.31
N GLN A 333 7.59 8.12 -19.05
CA GLN A 333 6.38 8.65 -18.42
C GLN A 333 6.71 9.14 -17.01
N THR A 334 6.98 10.44 -16.91
CA THR A 334 7.39 11.11 -15.68
C THR A 334 6.22 11.75 -14.93
N SER A 335 4.98 11.38 -15.25
CA SER A 335 3.76 11.86 -14.59
C SER A 335 2.75 10.74 -14.43
N CYS A 336 1.96 10.79 -13.37
CA CYS A 336 0.80 9.90 -13.24
C CYS A 336 -0.26 10.26 -14.26
N ILE A 337 -0.67 9.27 -15.04
CA ILE A 337 -1.77 9.33 -16.00
C ILE A 337 -2.58 8.03 -15.86
N CYS A 338 -3.88 8.07 -16.14
CA CYS A 338 -4.69 6.86 -16.07
C CYS A 338 -4.16 5.79 -17.03
N ALA A 339 -4.25 4.53 -16.63
CA ALA A 339 -3.92 3.41 -17.51
C ALA A 339 -4.87 3.38 -18.72
N ASN A 340 -4.46 2.68 -19.78
CA ASN A 340 -5.33 2.41 -20.92
C ASN A 340 -6.61 1.70 -20.44
N GLY A 341 -7.76 2.08 -21.02
CA GLY A 341 -9.08 1.62 -20.58
C GLY A 341 -9.69 2.40 -19.40
N TYR A 342 -8.98 3.39 -18.86
CA TYR A 342 -9.49 4.26 -17.79
C TYR A 342 -9.53 5.72 -18.24
N PHE A 343 -10.59 6.43 -17.85
CA PHE A 343 -10.77 7.87 -18.10
C PHE A 343 -10.69 8.67 -16.80
N GLY A 344 -10.43 9.97 -16.91
CA GLY A 344 -10.39 10.89 -15.77
C GLY A 344 -8.98 11.35 -15.43
N VAL A 345 -8.77 11.73 -14.17
CA VAL A 345 -7.52 12.30 -13.68
C VAL A 345 -7.05 11.49 -12.47
N PRO A 346 -5.78 11.02 -12.44
CA PRO A 346 -5.27 10.30 -11.29
C PRO A 346 -5.41 11.09 -10.01
N ASN A 347 -5.80 10.38 -8.97
CA ASN A 347 -5.92 10.94 -7.64
C ASN A 347 -4.58 11.51 -7.12
N THR A 348 -4.65 12.60 -6.34
CA THR A 348 -3.51 13.39 -5.87
C THR A 348 -3.04 13.02 -4.45
N SER A 349 -3.67 12.04 -3.80
CA SER A 349 -3.34 11.68 -2.40
C SER A 349 -3.49 10.19 -2.13
N SER A 350 -2.60 9.63 -1.30
CA SER A 350 -2.67 8.22 -0.91
C SER A 350 -4.02 7.87 -0.27
N ASN A 351 -4.52 6.66 -0.54
CA ASN A 351 -5.76 6.08 0.04
C ASN A 351 -7.08 6.79 -0.29
N GLN A 352 -7.17 7.61 -1.35
CA GLN A 352 -8.48 8.05 -1.85
C GLN A 352 -9.04 7.10 -2.90
N VAL A 353 -10.33 7.24 -3.16
CA VAL A 353 -11.00 6.61 -4.30
C VAL A 353 -10.26 7.02 -5.57
N SER A 354 -10.04 6.04 -6.47
CA SER A 354 -9.40 6.29 -7.76
C SER A 354 -10.15 7.37 -8.54
N GLY A 355 -9.41 8.31 -9.12
CA GLY A 355 -9.92 9.30 -10.08
C GLY A 355 -9.84 8.81 -11.53
N CYS A 356 -9.27 7.62 -11.73
CA CYS A 356 -9.23 6.89 -12.97
C CYS A 356 -10.35 5.83 -12.99
N PHE A 357 -11.39 6.09 -13.76
CA PHE A 357 -12.59 5.24 -13.83
C PHE A 357 -12.52 4.32 -15.05
N PRO A 358 -12.89 3.04 -14.92
CA PRO A 358 -12.88 2.11 -16.05
C PRO A 358 -13.94 2.54 -17.07
N CYS A 359 -13.61 2.39 -18.35
CA CYS A 359 -14.61 2.51 -19.41
C CYS A 359 -15.59 1.33 -19.40
N ASP A 360 -16.79 1.56 -19.94
CA ASP A 360 -17.77 0.49 -20.12
C ASP A 360 -17.27 -0.56 -21.14
N ILE A 361 -17.99 -1.68 -21.23
CA ILE A 361 -17.73 -2.69 -22.25
C ILE A 361 -17.77 -2.08 -23.66
N ASP A 362 -16.89 -2.55 -24.55
CA ASP A 362 -16.72 -2.07 -25.92
C ASP A 362 -16.23 -0.62 -26.08
N GLN A 363 -15.81 0.02 -24.98
CA GLN A 363 -15.17 1.33 -24.99
C GLN A 363 -13.67 1.24 -24.70
N TYR A 364 -12.91 2.20 -25.22
CA TYR A 364 -11.48 2.35 -24.97
C TYR A 364 -11.18 3.77 -24.48
N SER A 365 -10.02 3.92 -23.81
CA SER A 365 -9.46 5.21 -23.44
C SER A 365 -7.95 5.16 -23.51
N THR A 366 -7.35 6.24 -24.02
CA THR A 366 -5.90 6.45 -24.01
C THR A 366 -5.53 7.45 -22.91
N LYS A 367 -4.75 7.01 -21.93
CA LYS A 367 -4.06 7.90 -20.98
C LYS A 367 -4.99 8.87 -20.21
N GLY A 368 -6.20 8.44 -19.87
CA GLY A 368 -7.18 9.26 -19.14
C GLY A 368 -8.13 10.10 -20.01
N ALA A 369 -8.05 9.98 -21.34
CA ALA A 369 -9.02 10.58 -22.24
C ALA A 369 -10.45 10.07 -21.97
N SER A 370 -11.46 10.79 -22.46
CA SER A 370 -12.86 10.34 -22.37
C SER A 370 -13.05 9.00 -23.09
N CYS A 371 -13.86 8.12 -22.51
CA CYS A 371 -14.14 6.82 -23.11
C CYS A 371 -14.82 6.98 -24.47
N THR A 372 -14.35 6.21 -25.44
CA THR A 372 -14.86 6.19 -26.81
C THR A 372 -15.23 4.77 -27.19
N THR A 373 -16.43 4.55 -27.74
CA THR A 373 -16.84 3.24 -28.23
C THR A 373 -16.08 2.88 -29.49
N CYS A 374 -15.61 1.64 -29.58
CA CYS A 374 -15.06 1.11 -30.83
C CYS A 374 -16.12 1.13 -31.93
N ALA A 375 -15.78 1.61 -33.13
CA ALA A 375 -16.72 1.55 -34.23
C ALA A 375 -17.07 0.10 -34.61
N MET A 376 -18.23 -0.05 -35.26
CA MET A 376 -18.65 -1.37 -35.77
C MET A 376 -17.55 -2.01 -36.63
N GLY A 377 -17.42 -3.34 -36.53
CA GLY A 377 -16.37 -4.09 -37.21
C GLY A 377 -14.99 -4.01 -36.55
N SER A 378 -14.90 -3.46 -35.33
CA SER A 378 -13.70 -3.47 -34.50
C SER A 378 -13.98 -3.99 -33.09
N LEU A 379 -12.94 -4.42 -32.39
CA LEU A 379 -12.96 -4.89 -31.01
C LEU A 379 -11.97 -4.08 -30.18
N VAL A 380 -12.30 -3.84 -28.91
CA VAL A 380 -11.36 -3.23 -27.96
C VAL A 380 -10.12 -4.11 -27.82
N ASN A 381 -8.95 -3.48 -27.80
CA ASN A 381 -7.67 -4.16 -27.61
C ASN A 381 -7.57 -4.78 -26.20
N SER A 382 -6.68 -5.75 -26.02
CA SER A 382 -6.49 -6.39 -24.71
C SER A 382 -6.04 -5.43 -23.60
N ASP A 383 -5.38 -4.33 -23.95
CA ASP A 383 -4.96 -3.28 -23.03
C ASP A 383 -6.01 -2.15 -22.90
N SER A 384 -7.12 -2.24 -23.64
CA SER A 384 -8.18 -1.22 -23.70
C SER A 384 -7.72 0.19 -24.10
N GLY A 385 -6.56 0.29 -24.78
CA GLY A 385 -5.98 1.56 -25.25
C GLY A 385 -6.43 1.97 -26.65
N GLY A 386 -7.26 1.16 -27.31
CA GLY A 386 -7.71 1.38 -28.68
C GLY A 386 -8.54 0.20 -29.15
N CYS A 387 -8.78 0.16 -30.46
CA CYS A 387 -9.49 -0.96 -31.09
C CYS A 387 -8.61 -1.63 -32.14
N THR A 388 -9.01 -2.84 -32.54
CA THR A 388 -8.45 -3.58 -33.67
C THR A 388 -9.59 -4.01 -34.59
N CYS A 389 -9.36 -3.96 -35.89
CA CYS A 389 -10.34 -4.42 -36.88
C CYS A 389 -10.56 -5.92 -36.79
N ILE A 390 -11.83 -6.34 -36.84
CA ILE A 390 -12.21 -7.75 -36.84
C ILE A 390 -11.78 -8.43 -38.15
N ASP A 391 -11.92 -7.73 -39.28
CA ASP A 391 -11.48 -8.24 -40.57
C ASP A 391 -9.95 -8.17 -40.69
N VAL A 392 -9.33 -9.34 -40.72
CA VAL A 392 -7.88 -9.53 -40.89
C VAL A 392 -7.48 -9.85 -42.34
N SER A 393 -8.37 -9.58 -43.31
CA SER A 393 -8.05 -9.79 -44.72
C SER A 393 -6.91 -8.91 -45.21
N ILE A 394 -6.20 -9.37 -46.25
CA ILE A 394 -5.09 -8.63 -46.87
C ILE A 394 -5.52 -7.24 -47.34
N GLY A 395 -6.80 -7.07 -47.68
CA GLY A 395 -7.39 -5.82 -48.14
C GLY A 395 -7.72 -4.81 -47.04
N THR A 396 -7.59 -5.14 -45.75
CA THR A 396 -8.02 -4.27 -44.64
C THR A 396 -6.83 -3.54 -44.00
N LEU A 397 -6.98 -2.24 -43.75
CA LEU A 397 -6.00 -1.44 -43.00
C LEU A 397 -6.08 -1.72 -41.49
N PRO A 398 -4.98 -1.56 -40.73
CA PRO A 398 -5.06 -1.51 -39.28
C PRO A 398 -6.05 -0.43 -38.83
N TRP A 399 -6.68 -0.66 -37.68
CA TRP A 399 -7.60 0.31 -37.09
C TRP A 399 -6.89 1.66 -36.87
N SER A 400 -7.57 2.75 -37.21
CA SER A 400 -7.06 4.12 -37.08
C SER A 400 -7.70 4.80 -35.87
N ALA A 401 -6.88 5.23 -34.92
CA ALA A 401 -7.34 5.97 -33.75
C ALA A 401 -7.95 7.35 -34.11
N ASP A 402 -7.42 8.00 -35.15
CA ASP A 402 -7.87 9.33 -35.58
C ASP A 402 -9.28 9.32 -36.16
N THR A 403 -9.60 8.28 -36.93
CA THR A 403 -10.92 8.15 -37.57
C THR A 403 -11.86 7.23 -36.80
N ASN A 404 -11.35 6.47 -35.83
CA ASN A 404 -12.05 5.39 -35.15
C ASN A 404 -12.81 4.47 -36.12
N THR A 405 -12.20 4.06 -37.24
CA THR A 405 -12.85 3.18 -38.24
C THR A 405 -11.90 2.13 -38.80
N CYS A 406 -12.50 1.05 -39.32
CA CYS A 406 -11.82 0.06 -40.16
C CYS A 406 -12.09 0.38 -41.63
N GLN A 407 -11.05 0.36 -42.45
CA GLN A 407 -11.11 0.79 -43.84
C GLN A 407 -10.41 -0.22 -44.76
N CYS A 408 -10.93 -0.37 -45.98
CA CYS A 408 -10.21 -1.09 -47.01
C CYS A 408 -9.00 -0.28 -47.50
N LYS A 409 -7.90 -0.97 -47.80
CA LYS A 409 -6.72 -0.43 -48.49
C LYS A 409 -7.11 0.11 -49.86
N GLN A 410 -6.22 0.93 -50.43
CA GLN A 410 -6.32 1.34 -51.82
C GLN A 410 -6.44 0.11 -52.75
N ASN A 411 -7.28 0.20 -53.77
CA ASN A 411 -7.62 -0.88 -54.72
C ASN A 411 -8.47 -2.03 -54.16
N TYR A 412 -8.99 -1.88 -52.95
CA TYR A 412 -9.99 -2.78 -52.38
C TYR A 412 -11.29 -2.00 -52.14
N TYR A 413 -12.42 -2.71 -52.15
CA TYR A 413 -13.72 -2.17 -51.79
C TYR A 413 -14.43 -3.12 -50.83
N GLY A 414 -15.33 -2.57 -50.01
CA GLY A 414 -16.19 -3.35 -49.12
C GLY A 414 -16.40 -2.68 -47.76
N SER A 415 -17.03 -3.40 -46.84
CA SER A 415 -17.43 -2.83 -45.54
C SER A 415 -16.86 -3.62 -44.38
N PRO A 416 -15.56 -3.47 -44.06
CA PRO A 416 -14.96 -4.13 -42.90
C PRO A 416 -15.62 -3.71 -41.58
N SER A 417 -16.29 -2.55 -41.56
CA SER A 417 -17.14 -2.09 -40.45
C SER A 417 -18.36 -2.97 -40.17
N ARG A 418 -18.72 -3.88 -41.08
CA ARG A 418 -19.84 -4.83 -40.90
C ARG A 418 -19.35 -6.24 -40.54
N SER A 419 -18.04 -6.44 -40.42
CA SER A 419 -17.46 -7.73 -40.08
C SER A 419 -17.83 -8.14 -38.66
N THR A 420 -18.22 -9.41 -38.46
CA THR A 420 -18.43 -10.00 -37.13
C THR A 420 -17.30 -10.96 -36.77
N ILE A 421 -17.16 -11.32 -35.48
CA ILE A 421 -16.10 -12.22 -35.00
C ILE A 421 -16.04 -13.50 -35.86
N GLY A 422 -14.85 -13.79 -36.41
CA GLY A 422 -14.60 -14.94 -37.29
C GLY A 422 -14.86 -14.70 -38.78
N GLN A 423 -15.36 -13.52 -39.18
CA GLN A 423 -15.50 -13.16 -40.59
C GLN A 423 -14.19 -12.52 -41.12
N THR A 424 -13.74 -13.01 -42.28
CA THR A 424 -12.62 -12.43 -43.03
C THR A 424 -13.04 -12.19 -44.47
N GLY A 425 -12.40 -11.23 -45.13
CA GLY A 425 -12.62 -10.94 -46.56
C GLY A 425 -13.75 -9.94 -46.82
N SER A 426 -14.01 -9.04 -45.86
CA SER A 426 -14.99 -7.96 -46.06
C SER A 426 -14.47 -6.89 -47.02
N CYS A 427 -13.15 -6.83 -47.25
CA CYS A 427 -12.51 -6.06 -48.31
C CYS A 427 -12.12 -6.97 -49.48
N LEU A 428 -12.73 -6.75 -50.64
CA LEU A 428 -12.47 -7.49 -51.87
C LEU A 428 -11.60 -6.64 -52.82
N PRO A 429 -10.67 -7.26 -53.58
CA PRO A 429 -9.91 -6.54 -54.58
C PRO A 429 -10.85 -6.00 -55.66
N CYS A 430 -10.57 -4.79 -56.13
CA CYS A 430 -11.29 -4.22 -57.26
C CYS A 430 -11.12 -5.11 -58.52
N PRO A 431 -12.14 -5.18 -59.41
CA PRO A 431 -12.03 -5.92 -60.67
C PRO A 431 -10.83 -5.49 -61.51
N ASN A 432 -10.27 -6.40 -62.31
CA ASN A 432 -9.11 -6.13 -63.16
C ASN A 432 -9.30 -4.85 -64.01
N GLY A 433 -8.30 -3.95 -63.95
CA GLY A 433 -8.32 -2.68 -64.69
C GLY A 433 -9.04 -1.52 -63.98
N THR A 434 -9.43 -1.69 -62.72
CA THR A 434 -10.06 -0.64 -61.90
C THR A 434 -9.27 -0.39 -60.59
N THR A 435 -9.41 0.81 -60.03
CA THR A 435 -8.76 1.20 -58.75
C THR A 435 -9.75 1.94 -57.85
N SER A 436 -9.51 1.92 -56.54
CA SER A 436 -10.35 2.59 -55.55
C SER A 436 -9.49 3.38 -54.54
N ALA A 437 -10.06 4.42 -53.95
CA ALA A 437 -9.42 5.14 -52.84
C ALA A 437 -9.49 4.32 -51.53
N VAL A 438 -8.66 4.67 -50.54
CA VAL A 438 -8.76 4.10 -49.19
C VAL A 438 -10.17 4.33 -48.62
N GLY A 439 -10.75 3.30 -48.00
CA GLY A 439 -12.08 3.37 -47.39
C GLY A 439 -13.26 3.21 -48.34
N SER A 440 -13.03 2.86 -49.61
CA SER A 440 -14.10 2.59 -50.59
C SER A 440 -15.00 1.43 -50.17
N GLN A 441 -16.32 1.57 -50.32
CA GLN A 441 -17.30 0.63 -49.76
C GLN A 441 -18.07 -0.20 -50.79
N LEU A 442 -18.34 0.37 -51.96
CA LEU A 442 -19.14 -0.25 -53.00
C LEU A 442 -18.26 -0.62 -54.20
N ILE A 443 -18.67 -1.63 -54.96
CA ILE A 443 -17.97 -2.00 -56.21
C ILE A 443 -17.96 -0.84 -57.21
N THR A 444 -18.95 0.05 -57.16
CA THR A 444 -19.02 1.27 -57.97
C THR A 444 -17.93 2.29 -57.63
N ASP A 445 -17.27 2.15 -56.48
CA ASP A 445 -16.13 2.99 -56.10
C ASP A 445 -14.83 2.52 -56.80
N CYS A 446 -14.83 1.30 -57.35
CA CYS A 446 -13.78 0.82 -58.24
C CYS A 446 -13.97 1.46 -59.63
N GLN A 447 -13.34 2.61 -59.82
CA GLN A 447 -13.40 3.30 -61.10
C GLN A 447 -12.40 2.64 -62.06
N GLY A 448 -12.89 2.30 -63.24
CA GLY A 448 -12.03 1.86 -64.33
C GLY A 448 -10.98 2.92 -64.63
N TYR A 449 -9.81 2.47 -65.07
CA TYR A 449 -8.78 3.37 -65.58
C TYR A 449 -9.30 4.06 -66.84
N VAL A 450 -10.16 5.06 -66.69
CA VAL A 450 -10.45 6.00 -67.77
C VAL A 450 -9.15 6.73 -67.98
N ALA A 451 -8.42 6.34 -69.02
CA ALA A 451 -7.19 6.96 -69.51
C ALA A 451 -7.45 8.40 -70.03
N THR A 452 -8.20 9.20 -69.26
CA THR A 452 -8.63 10.56 -69.58
C THR A 452 -7.47 11.54 -69.45
N THR A 453 -6.38 11.16 -68.77
CA THR A 453 -5.16 11.99 -68.73
C THR A 453 -4.35 11.90 -70.03
N PHE A 454 -4.44 10.79 -70.80
CA PHE A 454 -3.72 10.71 -72.07
C PHE A 454 -4.43 11.44 -73.21
N GLN A 455 -5.77 11.50 -73.19
CA GLN A 455 -6.53 12.22 -74.22
C GLN A 455 -6.42 13.75 -74.06
N LYS A 456 -6.40 14.28 -72.82
CA LYS A 456 -6.19 15.71 -72.57
C LYS A 456 -4.78 16.18 -72.90
N ILE A 457 -3.74 15.38 -72.61
CA ILE A 457 -2.35 15.72 -72.98
C ILE A 457 -2.16 15.68 -74.49
N ILE A 458 -2.80 14.76 -75.24
CA ILE A 458 -2.73 14.77 -76.71
C ILE A 458 -3.44 16.00 -77.29
N THR A 459 -4.60 16.44 -76.77
CA THR A 459 -5.22 17.70 -77.24
C THR A 459 -4.39 18.94 -76.92
N VAL A 460 -3.74 19.01 -75.75
CA VAL A 460 -2.86 20.15 -75.42
C VAL A 460 -1.58 20.13 -76.26
N SER A 461 -1.00 18.95 -76.53
CA SER A 461 0.19 18.80 -77.37
C SER A 461 -0.09 19.04 -78.86
N ILE A 462 -1.24 18.60 -79.39
CA ILE A 462 -1.64 18.89 -80.80
C ILE A 462 -2.01 20.37 -80.96
N LEU A 463 -2.66 21.00 -79.96
CA LEU A 463 -2.92 22.44 -79.97
C LEU A 463 -1.62 23.26 -79.90
N PHE A 464 -0.61 22.81 -79.14
CA PHE A 464 0.72 23.43 -79.11
C PHE A 464 1.48 23.25 -80.44
N ILE A 465 1.39 22.10 -81.11
CA ILE A 465 2.00 21.88 -82.42
C ILE A 465 1.32 22.74 -83.51
N PHE A 466 -0.01 22.91 -83.45
CA PHE A 466 -0.73 23.82 -84.37
C PHE A 466 -0.42 25.30 -84.11
N LEU A 467 -0.17 25.70 -82.85
CA LEU A 467 0.23 27.07 -82.51
C LEU A 467 1.70 27.38 -82.84
N MET A 468 2.57 26.37 -82.94
CA MET A 468 3.97 26.56 -83.33
C MET A 468 4.27 26.28 -84.82
N GLY A 469 3.29 25.82 -85.60
CA GLY A 469 3.41 25.57 -87.04
C GLY A 469 3.10 26.74 -87.98
N VAL A 470 2.81 27.94 -87.46
CA VAL A 470 2.51 29.17 -88.25
C VAL A 470 3.58 30.24 -88.03
N VAL A 471 4.83 29.84 -87.93
CA VAL A 471 5.99 30.70 -88.19
C VAL A 471 7.03 29.85 -88.90
N PHE A 472 6.89 29.69 -90.21
CA PHE A 472 7.95 29.79 -91.22
C PHE A 472 7.32 29.74 -92.61
#